data_AF-A0A5C9CE88-F1
#
_entry.id   AF-A0A5C9CE88-F1
#
_cell.length_a   1.000
_cell.length_b   1.000
_cell.length_c   1.000
_cell.angle_alpha   90.00
_cell.angle_beta   90.00
_cell.angle_gamma   90.00
#
_symmetry.space_group_name_H-M   'P 1'
#
loop_
_entity.id
_entity.type
_entity.pdbx_description
1 polymer ?
#
loop_
_entity_poly.entity_id
_entity_poly.type
_entity_poly.pdbx_seq_one_letter_code
_entity_poly.pdbx_strand_id
1 'polypeptide(L)'
;MNSPLRRRDLLKLGTAAAMAPWLSLSADEAPAKRPRVAAINSIYRLRSHAYHIAGRFIHGYTINGLHHQPPFRLVRMFDHQQPADDLGPEVCKQHGIELCSSVAQALGGDKLDVDAVLLIIEHGDYPQNERNQVLYPRFELFQEVIDVFRKSGRSVPVFVDKHLSFDHQKAAKMVAASQELKFGLMAGSSLPVTWRIPELAPPLGTPFEEGVAAIGYDRSTWEIYLFHVLEVLQCMLERRPGGETGVKSIQTLTGDAVWKAGDEGRWSWTLL
;
A
#
# COMPACT_ATOMS: atom_id res chain seq x y z
N MET A 1 -30.05 2.92 2.67
CA MET A 1 -28.72 3.16 3.28
C MET A 1 -27.88 1.92 3.01
N ASN A 2 -27.01 1.96 1.99
CA ASN A 2 -26.09 0.84 1.72
C ASN A 2 -24.96 0.92 2.75
N SER A 3 -24.84 -0.10 3.58
CA SER A 3 -23.68 -0.27 4.46
C SER A 3 -22.41 -0.33 3.58
N PRO A 4 -21.32 0.38 3.92
CA PRO A 4 -20.09 0.30 3.15
C PRO A 4 -19.60 -1.15 3.12
N LEU A 5 -19.14 -1.60 1.94
CA LEU A 5 -18.54 -2.92 1.74
C LEU A 5 -17.42 -3.10 2.75
N ARG A 6 -17.55 -4.10 3.64
CA ARG A 6 -16.51 -4.42 4.62
C ARG A 6 -15.45 -5.28 3.93
N ARG A 7 -14.22 -5.26 4.43
CA ARG A 7 -13.10 -6.12 3.97
C ARG A 7 -13.49 -7.61 3.84
N ARG A 8 -14.43 -8.06 4.68
CA ARG A 8 -15.00 -9.42 4.68
C ARG A 8 -15.90 -9.74 3.48
N ASP A 9 -16.55 -8.75 2.87
CA ASP A 9 -17.46 -8.95 1.74
C ASP A 9 -16.65 -9.30 0.47
N LEU A 10 -15.46 -8.72 0.31
CA LEU A 10 -14.51 -9.06 -0.76
C LEU A 10 -14.01 -10.51 -0.67
N LEU A 11 -13.86 -11.07 0.53
CA LEU A 11 -13.42 -12.46 0.75
C LEU A 11 -14.51 -13.50 0.46
N LYS A 12 -15.80 -13.11 0.56
CA LYS A 12 -16.93 -14.02 0.30
C LYS A 12 -17.22 -14.19 -1.19
N LEU A 13 -16.82 -13.25 -2.04
CA LEU A 13 -17.03 -13.30 -3.50
C LEU A 13 -16.13 -14.30 -4.24
N GLY A 14 -15.16 -14.94 -3.56
CA GLY A 14 -14.17 -15.83 -4.19
C GLY A 14 -14.57 -17.30 -4.39
N THR A 15 -15.83 -17.71 -4.18
CA THR A 15 -16.19 -19.15 -4.15
C THR A 15 -17.32 -19.60 -5.08
N ALA A 16 -17.56 -18.91 -6.20
CA ALA A 16 -18.48 -19.40 -7.22
C ALA A 16 -17.93 -19.23 -8.64
N ALA A 17 -17.00 -20.12 -9.04
CA ALA A 17 -16.69 -20.35 -10.44
C ALA A 17 -17.27 -21.72 -10.83
N ALA A 18 -18.33 -21.67 -11.65
CA ALA A 18 -18.98 -22.84 -12.20
C ALA A 18 -18.05 -23.59 -13.17
N MET A 19 -18.01 -24.91 -13.02
CA MET A 19 -17.38 -25.83 -13.97
C MET A 19 -18.15 -25.82 -15.30
N ALA A 20 -17.53 -25.33 -16.37
CA ALA A 20 -17.96 -25.56 -17.74
C ALA A 20 -16.82 -26.26 -18.52
N PRO A 21 -17.12 -27.24 -19.40
CA PRO A 21 -16.11 -28.04 -20.06
C PRO A 21 -15.37 -27.23 -21.13
N TRP A 22 -14.06 -27.44 -21.18
CA TRP A 22 -13.12 -26.77 -22.06
C TRP A 22 -13.25 -27.36 -23.47
N LEU A 23 -13.93 -26.65 -24.37
CA LEU A 23 -13.77 -26.83 -25.81
C LEU A 23 -12.77 -25.76 -26.28
N SER A 24 -11.53 -26.19 -26.52
CA SER A 24 -10.46 -25.38 -27.09
C SER A 24 -10.83 -24.93 -28.50
N LEU A 25 -11.15 -23.65 -28.63
CA LEU A 25 -10.98 -22.90 -29.87
C LEU A 25 -9.74 -22.03 -29.68
N SER A 26 -8.60 -22.51 -30.19
CA SER A 26 -7.41 -21.68 -30.37
C SER A 26 -7.72 -20.65 -31.46
N ALA A 27 -8.20 -19.49 -31.02
CA ALA A 27 -8.02 -18.25 -31.77
C ALA A 27 -6.64 -17.71 -31.39
N ASP A 28 -5.82 -17.42 -32.39
CA ASP A 28 -4.57 -16.67 -32.23
C ASP A 28 -4.92 -15.27 -31.69
N GLU A 29 -4.94 -15.13 -30.36
CA GLU A 29 -5.10 -13.83 -29.71
C GLU A 29 -3.84 -13.02 -29.96
N ALA A 30 -3.97 -11.88 -30.64
CA ALA A 30 -2.93 -10.88 -30.69
C ALA A 30 -2.43 -10.60 -29.25
N PRO A 31 -1.12 -10.50 -29.00
CA PRO A 31 -0.58 -10.43 -27.65
C PRO A 31 -1.25 -9.28 -26.89
N ALA A 32 -1.96 -9.61 -25.81
CA ALA A 32 -2.68 -8.65 -25.01
C ALA A 32 -1.74 -7.49 -24.62
N LYS A 33 -2.17 -6.25 -24.92
CA LYS A 33 -1.37 -5.06 -24.61
C LYS A 33 -1.14 -5.00 -23.10
N ARG A 34 0.12 -5.09 -22.67
CA ARG A 34 0.49 -5.01 -21.24
C ARG A 34 -0.01 -3.68 -20.66
N PRO A 35 -0.72 -3.67 -19.52
CA PRO A 35 -1.21 -2.43 -18.92
C PRO A 35 -0.05 -1.49 -18.58
N ARG A 36 -0.25 -0.21 -18.86
CA ARG A 36 0.73 0.86 -18.66
C ARG A 36 0.63 1.39 -17.23
N VAL A 37 1.76 1.47 -16.54
CA VAL A 37 1.82 1.92 -15.13
C VAL A 37 2.65 3.20 -15.06
N ALA A 38 2.17 4.18 -14.30
CA ALA A 38 2.97 5.33 -13.86
C ALA A 38 3.37 5.14 -12.39
N ALA A 39 4.60 5.52 -12.04
CA ALA A 39 5.03 5.60 -10.65
C ALA A 39 5.29 7.06 -10.27
N ILE A 40 4.67 7.50 -9.18
CA ILE A 40 4.83 8.81 -8.56
C ILE A 40 5.54 8.55 -7.26
N ASN A 41 6.79 8.99 -7.15
CA ASN A 41 7.68 8.65 -6.06
C ASN A 41 8.12 9.90 -5.32
N SER A 42 8.50 9.75 -4.04
CA SER A 42 9.25 10.79 -3.35
C SER A 42 10.69 10.87 -3.88
N ILE A 43 11.40 9.74 -3.93
CA ILE A 43 12.79 9.59 -4.41
C ILE A 43 13.01 8.19 -5.02
N TYR A 44 13.91 8.07 -5.98
CA TYR A 44 14.33 6.78 -6.55
C TYR A 44 15.84 6.52 -6.35
N ARG A 45 16.23 6.00 -5.18
CA ARG A 45 17.63 5.64 -4.87
C ARG A 45 17.74 4.23 -4.33
N LEU A 46 18.95 3.70 -4.24
CA LEU A 46 19.18 2.35 -3.71
C LEU A 46 18.50 2.15 -2.35
N ARG A 47 17.72 1.05 -2.23
CA ARG A 47 16.91 0.70 -1.04
C ARG A 47 15.80 1.69 -0.68
N SER A 48 15.44 2.61 -1.58
CA SER A 48 14.20 3.37 -1.41
C SER A 48 12.96 2.47 -1.61
N HIS A 49 11.81 2.88 -1.09
CA HIS A 49 10.57 2.17 -1.34
C HIS A 49 10.24 2.12 -2.84
N ALA A 50 10.45 3.22 -3.56
CA ALA A 50 10.26 3.27 -5.00
C ALA A 50 11.20 2.29 -5.73
N TYR A 51 12.47 2.22 -5.33
CA TYR A 51 13.42 1.22 -5.83
C TYR A 51 12.91 -0.21 -5.65
N HIS A 52 12.30 -0.53 -4.50
CA HIS A 52 11.77 -1.87 -4.26
C HIS A 52 10.47 -2.16 -5.01
N ILE A 53 9.51 -1.24 -5.00
CA ILE A 53 8.16 -1.46 -5.55
C ILE A 53 8.16 -1.24 -7.05
N ALA A 54 8.52 -0.04 -7.53
CA ALA A 54 8.58 0.25 -8.96
C ALA A 54 9.64 -0.62 -9.65
N GLY A 55 10.77 -0.88 -8.98
CA GLY A 55 11.78 -1.81 -9.48
C GLY A 55 11.27 -3.23 -9.73
N ARG A 56 10.22 -3.72 -9.05
CA ARG A 56 9.60 -5.03 -9.39
C ARG A 56 8.85 -5.03 -10.72
N PHE A 57 8.37 -3.87 -11.17
CA PHE A 57 7.78 -3.72 -12.50
C PHE A 57 8.87 -3.61 -13.59
N ILE A 58 10.05 -3.13 -13.24
CA ILE A 58 11.19 -2.95 -14.18
C ILE A 58 11.99 -4.26 -14.32
N HIS A 59 12.37 -4.87 -13.21
CA HIS A 59 13.34 -5.96 -13.15
C HIS A 59 12.74 -7.31 -12.76
N GLY A 60 11.44 -7.37 -12.45
CA GLY A 60 10.79 -8.58 -11.93
C GLY A 60 11.23 -8.96 -10.51
N TYR A 61 10.79 -10.13 -10.07
CA TYR A 61 11.09 -10.70 -8.76
C TYR A 61 10.93 -12.21 -8.79
N THR A 62 11.36 -12.90 -7.73
CA THR A 62 11.30 -14.35 -7.65
C THR A 62 9.97 -14.81 -7.05
N ILE A 63 9.30 -15.78 -7.69
CA ILE A 63 8.17 -16.54 -7.14
C ILE A 63 8.55 -18.01 -7.23
N ASN A 64 8.48 -18.74 -6.10
CA ASN A 64 8.81 -20.18 -6.03
C ASN A 64 10.18 -20.53 -6.65
N GLY A 65 11.19 -19.68 -6.42
CA GLY A 65 12.55 -19.86 -6.96
C GLY A 65 12.72 -19.50 -8.44
N LEU A 66 11.65 -19.13 -9.14
CA LEU A 66 11.69 -18.76 -10.56
C LEU A 66 11.52 -17.25 -10.75
N HIS A 67 12.21 -16.70 -11.75
CA HIS A 67 12.02 -15.30 -12.14
C HIS A 67 10.60 -15.08 -12.66
N HIS A 68 9.94 -14.08 -12.12
CA HIS A 68 8.61 -13.63 -12.48
C HIS A 68 8.69 -12.16 -12.91
N GLN A 69 8.39 -11.91 -14.19
CA GLN A 69 8.14 -10.58 -14.69
C GLN A 69 6.63 -10.32 -14.66
N PRO A 70 6.15 -9.34 -13.87
CA PRO A 70 4.72 -9.04 -13.82
C PRO A 70 4.24 -8.54 -15.21
N PRO A 71 2.99 -8.84 -15.62
CA PRO A 71 2.48 -8.58 -16.97
C PRO A 71 2.14 -7.10 -17.25
N PHE A 72 2.87 -6.18 -16.65
CA PHE A 72 2.68 -4.73 -16.71
C PHE A 72 3.91 -4.07 -17.33
N ARG A 73 3.77 -2.83 -17.77
CA ARG A 73 4.90 -1.99 -18.18
C ARG A 73 4.88 -0.68 -17.40
N LEU A 74 5.90 -0.45 -16.58
CA LEU A 74 6.17 0.89 -16.06
C LEU A 74 6.62 1.77 -17.22
N VAL A 75 5.86 2.81 -17.53
CA VAL A 75 6.10 3.67 -18.70
C VAL A 75 6.61 5.05 -18.32
N ARG A 76 6.23 5.55 -17.15
CA ARG A 76 6.65 6.85 -16.64
C ARG A 76 6.94 6.82 -15.15
N MET A 77 7.88 7.66 -14.75
CA MET A 77 8.21 7.95 -13.37
C MET A 77 8.19 9.46 -13.14
N PHE A 78 7.72 9.88 -11.98
CA PHE A 78 7.93 11.21 -11.44
C PHE A 78 8.57 11.05 -10.07
N ASP A 79 9.71 11.69 -9.85
CA ASP A 79 10.42 11.69 -8.56
C ASP A 79 10.36 13.11 -7.99
N HIS A 80 9.71 13.27 -6.83
CA HIS A 80 9.50 14.58 -6.21
C HIS A 80 10.80 15.27 -5.78
N GLN A 81 11.81 14.47 -5.41
CA GLN A 81 13.14 14.93 -5.06
C GLN A 81 14.19 14.09 -5.81
N GLN A 82 15.27 14.73 -6.22
CA GLN A 82 16.39 14.10 -6.91
C GLN A 82 17.68 14.35 -6.12
N PRO A 83 17.98 13.54 -5.09
CA PRO A 83 19.21 13.67 -4.31
C PRO A 83 20.45 13.31 -5.14
N ALA A 84 21.65 13.55 -4.60
CA ALA A 84 22.91 13.27 -5.30
C ALA A 84 23.11 11.78 -5.65
N ASP A 85 22.46 10.87 -4.92
CA ASP A 85 22.47 9.41 -5.14
C ASP A 85 21.22 8.88 -5.85
N ASP A 86 20.49 9.75 -6.55
CA ASP A 86 19.32 9.39 -7.36
C ASP A 86 19.72 8.45 -8.50
N LEU A 87 19.02 7.31 -8.57
CA LEU A 87 19.17 6.31 -9.63
C LEU A 87 18.11 6.51 -10.73
N GLY A 88 17.09 7.34 -10.50
CA GLY A 88 15.95 7.55 -11.40
C GLY A 88 16.34 7.85 -12.84
N PRO A 89 17.18 8.87 -13.11
CA PRO A 89 17.55 9.27 -14.48
C PRO A 89 18.19 8.13 -15.30
N GLU A 90 19.15 7.42 -14.73
CA GLU A 90 19.87 6.37 -15.44
C GLU A 90 18.99 5.13 -15.64
N VAL A 91 18.24 4.71 -14.61
CA VAL A 91 17.30 3.59 -14.72
C VAL A 91 16.21 3.88 -15.75
N CYS A 92 15.65 5.10 -15.75
CA CYS A 92 14.63 5.49 -16.71
C CYS A 92 15.15 5.42 -18.14
N LYS A 93 16.36 5.95 -18.39
CA LYS A 93 17.02 5.89 -19.69
C LYS A 93 17.28 4.45 -20.15
N GLN A 94 17.81 3.59 -19.27
CA GLN A 94 18.13 2.19 -19.60
C GLN A 94 16.89 1.37 -19.96
N HIS A 95 15.75 1.64 -19.33
CA HIS A 95 14.53 0.85 -19.50
C HIS A 95 13.47 1.51 -20.39
N GLY A 96 13.79 2.66 -21.01
CA GLY A 96 12.84 3.39 -21.86
C GLY A 96 11.59 3.85 -21.10
N ILE A 97 11.79 4.31 -19.88
CA ILE A 97 10.78 4.92 -19.01
C ILE A 97 10.96 6.44 -19.10
N GLU A 98 9.88 7.18 -19.26
CA GLU A 98 9.93 8.63 -19.28
C GLU A 98 10.02 9.16 -17.84
N LEU A 99 11.08 9.91 -17.53
CA LEU A 99 11.18 10.64 -16.25
C LEU A 99 10.53 12.02 -16.41
N CYS A 100 9.35 12.17 -15.83
CA CYS A 100 8.50 13.34 -15.97
C CYS A 100 8.83 14.42 -14.94
N SER A 101 8.49 15.67 -15.26
CA SER A 101 8.66 16.80 -14.34
C SER A 101 7.41 17.14 -13.52
N SER A 102 6.30 16.42 -13.72
CA SER A 102 5.08 16.56 -12.92
C SER A 102 4.25 15.28 -12.87
N VAL A 103 3.37 15.19 -11.87
CA VAL A 103 2.36 14.12 -11.77
C VAL A 103 1.48 14.08 -13.01
N ALA A 104 1.03 15.25 -13.50
CA ALA A 104 0.21 15.33 -14.69
C ALA A 104 0.89 14.72 -15.92
N GLN A 105 2.18 15.00 -16.14
CA GLN A 105 2.94 14.39 -17.25
C GLN A 105 3.09 12.88 -17.08
N ALA A 106 3.37 12.40 -15.86
CA ALA A 106 3.47 10.97 -15.58
C ALA A 106 2.19 10.20 -15.97
N LEU A 107 1.02 10.85 -15.83
CA LEU A 107 -0.29 10.30 -16.18
C LEU A 107 -0.70 10.49 -17.66
N GLY A 108 0.10 11.19 -18.48
CA GLY A 108 -0.20 11.42 -19.90
C GLY A 108 -0.54 12.87 -20.27
N GLY A 109 -0.46 13.81 -19.33
CA GLY A 109 -0.71 15.24 -19.54
C GLY A 109 -2.20 15.53 -19.66
N ASP A 110 -2.65 15.96 -20.85
CA ASP A 110 -4.04 16.36 -21.08
C ASP A 110 -5.03 15.19 -21.15
N LYS A 111 -4.54 13.99 -21.51
CA LYS A 111 -5.35 12.77 -21.57
C LYS A 111 -4.68 11.70 -20.73
N LEU A 112 -5.46 11.08 -19.84
CA LEU A 112 -5.00 9.94 -19.07
C LEU A 112 -4.66 8.77 -20.01
N ASP A 113 -3.37 8.39 -20.07
CA ASP A 113 -2.86 7.38 -21.01
C ASP A 113 -2.16 6.19 -20.31
N VAL A 114 -2.36 6.07 -19.00
CA VAL A 114 -1.92 4.94 -18.17
C VAL A 114 -3.12 4.19 -17.62
N ASP A 115 -2.90 2.94 -17.21
CA ASP A 115 -3.91 1.98 -16.77
C ASP A 115 -3.86 1.72 -15.24
N ALA A 116 -2.79 2.14 -14.56
CA ALA A 116 -2.67 2.14 -13.11
C ALA A 116 -1.62 3.15 -12.62
N VAL A 117 -1.74 3.57 -11.36
CA VAL A 117 -0.79 4.50 -10.71
C VAL A 117 -0.23 3.85 -9.44
N LEU A 118 1.09 3.91 -9.28
CA LEU A 118 1.78 3.64 -8.02
C LEU A 118 2.15 4.97 -7.38
N LEU A 119 1.67 5.24 -6.17
CA LEU A 119 1.99 6.41 -5.38
C LEU A 119 2.89 6.00 -4.20
N ILE A 120 4.20 6.20 -4.34
CA ILE A 120 5.24 5.68 -3.46
C ILE A 120 6.01 6.85 -2.81
N ILE A 121 5.36 7.50 -1.85
CA ILE A 121 5.89 8.70 -1.19
C ILE A 121 6.46 8.30 0.17
N GLU A 122 7.62 7.66 0.16
CA GLU A 122 8.31 7.15 1.34
C GLU A 122 9.82 7.36 1.19
N HIS A 123 10.49 7.80 2.26
CA HIS A 123 11.82 8.43 2.21
C HIS A 123 11.83 9.78 1.49
N GLY A 124 12.97 10.46 1.55
CA GLY A 124 13.14 11.86 1.13
C GLY A 124 13.33 12.76 2.35
N ASP A 125 13.64 14.02 2.09
CA ASP A 125 13.75 15.04 3.12
C ASP A 125 12.42 15.81 3.23
N TYR A 126 11.69 15.58 4.31
CA TYR A 126 10.39 16.20 4.58
C TYR A 126 10.33 16.63 6.04
N PRO A 127 9.60 17.72 6.35
CA PRO A 127 9.47 18.19 7.71
C PRO A 127 8.79 17.16 8.61
N GLN A 128 9.05 17.27 9.91
CA GLN A 128 8.34 16.50 10.95
C GLN A 128 7.47 17.44 11.78
N ASN A 129 6.34 16.93 12.27
CA ASN A 129 5.54 17.63 13.28
C ASN A 129 6.01 17.31 14.71
N GLU A 130 5.37 17.92 15.70
CA GLU A 130 5.64 17.72 17.14
C GLU A 130 5.44 16.28 17.63
N ARG A 131 4.78 15.42 16.84
CA ARG A 131 4.56 14.00 17.11
C ARG A 131 5.60 13.10 16.43
N ASN A 132 6.65 13.68 15.85
CA ASN A 132 7.67 13.01 15.02
C ASN A 132 7.10 12.29 13.80
N GLN A 133 5.93 12.71 13.31
CA GLN A 133 5.41 12.20 12.05
C GLN A 133 6.09 12.94 10.91
N VAL A 134 6.66 12.18 9.96
CA VAL A 134 7.18 12.76 8.74
C VAL A 134 6.01 13.18 7.86
N LEU A 135 5.98 14.44 7.45
CA LEU A 135 4.88 15.03 6.70
C LEU A 135 5.00 14.72 5.20
N TYR A 136 4.97 13.43 4.88
CA TYR A 136 5.02 12.95 3.51
C TYR A 136 3.83 13.50 2.69
N PRO A 137 4.06 14.09 1.51
CA PRO A 137 3.02 14.73 0.71
C PRO A 137 2.16 13.73 -0.09
N ARG A 138 1.79 12.59 0.53
CA ARG A 138 0.95 11.55 -0.09
C ARG A 138 -0.39 12.13 -0.55
N PHE A 139 -1.04 12.92 0.31
CA PHE A 139 -2.35 13.51 0.02
C PHE A 139 -2.26 14.55 -1.10
N GLU A 140 -1.25 15.41 -1.07
CA GLU A 140 -1.03 16.48 -2.02
C GLU A 140 -0.78 15.92 -3.43
N LEU A 141 0.15 14.96 -3.55
CA LEU A 141 0.45 14.31 -4.84
C LEU A 141 -0.71 13.42 -5.31
N PHE A 142 -1.49 12.82 -4.38
CA PHE A 142 -2.73 12.14 -4.72
C PHE A 142 -3.78 13.12 -5.27
N GLN A 143 -3.87 14.34 -4.74
CA GLN A 143 -4.81 15.34 -5.27
C GLN A 143 -4.48 15.72 -6.72
N GLU A 144 -3.19 15.81 -7.08
CA GLU A 144 -2.79 16.00 -8.47
C GLU A 144 -3.25 14.84 -9.38
N VAL A 145 -3.17 13.59 -8.90
CA VAL A 145 -3.74 12.43 -9.62
C VAL A 145 -5.25 12.58 -9.81
N ILE A 146 -5.96 12.99 -8.76
CA ILE A 146 -7.40 13.23 -8.80
C ILE A 146 -7.77 14.34 -9.79
N ASP A 147 -6.98 15.40 -9.86
CA ASP A 147 -7.22 16.50 -10.78
C ASP A 147 -7.09 16.06 -12.25
N VAL A 148 -6.11 15.19 -12.55
CA VAL A 148 -5.97 14.56 -13.88
C VAL A 148 -7.16 13.64 -14.16
N PHE A 149 -7.63 12.86 -13.18
CA PHE A 149 -8.80 12.00 -13.37
C PHE A 149 -10.06 12.81 -13.69
N ARG A 150 -10.29 13.91 -12.96
CA ARG A 150 -11.41 14.82 -13.20
C ARG A 150 -11.31 15.49 -14.58
N LYS A 151 -10.13 16.00 -14.95
CA LYS A 151 -9.91 16.65 -16.25
C LYS A 151 -10.10 15.68 -17.42
N SER A 152 -9.63 14.44 -17.28
CA SER A 152 -9.72 13.43 -18.34
C SER A 152 -11.07 12.73 -18.41
N GLY A 153 -11.90 12.82 -17.37
CA GLY A 153 -13.17 12.08 -17.27
C GLY A 153 -12.98 10.56 -17.12
N ARG A 154 -11.76 10.11 -16.81
CA ARG A 154 -11.38 8.70 -16.64
C ARG A 154 -10.56 8.56 -15.36
N SER A 155 -10.79 7.48 -14.62
CA SER A 155 -9.99 7.11 -13.47
C SER A 155 -9.39 5.72 -13.67
N VAL A 156 -8.29 5.43 -12.98
CA VAL A 156 -7.62 4.13 -12.98
C VAL A 156 -7.25 3.72 -11.55
N PRO A 157 -7.03 2.43 -11.27
CA PRO A 157 -6.62 2.00 -9.95
C PRO A 157 -5.35 2.69 -9.46
N VAL A 158 -5.34 3.03 -8.17
CA VAL A 158 -4.23 3.69 -7.48
C VAL A 158 -3.79 2.83 -6.31
N PHE A 159 -2.51 2.45 -6.30
CA PHE A 159 -1.85 1.88 -5.13
C PHE A 159 -1.09 2.97 -4.39
N VAL A 160 -1.30 3.09 -3.09
CA VAL A 160 -0.58 4.01 -2.20
C VAL A 160 0.31 3.17 -1.29
N ASP A 161 1.62 3.41 -1.33
CA ASP A 161 2.55 2.72 -0.45
C ASP A 161 2.36 3.16 1.01
N LYS A 162 2.21 2.17 1.91
CA LYS A 162 1.89 2.32 3.35
C LYS A 162 0.48 2.88 3.62
N HIS A 163 0.33 3.70 4.65
CA HIS A 163 -0.91 4.36 5.01
C HIS A 163 -1.21 5.52 4.05
N LEU A 164 -2.49 5.91 3.93
CA LEU A 164 -2.93 6.95 2.99
C LEU A 164 -2.33 8.34 3.30
N SER A 165 -2.41 8.77 4.56
CA SER A 165 -1.85 10.04 5.03
C SER A 165 -1.59 9.97 6.53
N PHE A 166 -0.63 10.78 7.02
CA PHE A 166 -0.39 10.97 8.45
C PHE A 166 -1.57 11.69 9.14
N ASP A 167 -2.42 12.36 8.37
CA ASP A 167 -3.62 13.05 8.83
C ASP A 167 -4.88 12.26 8.45
N HIS A 168 -5.71 11.94 9.45
CA HIS A 168 -6.92 11.15 9.26
C HIS A 168 -7.97 11.83 8.35
N GLN A 169 -8.12 13.16 8.43
CA GLN A 169 -9.06 13.88 7.57
C GLN A 169 -8.59 13.87 6.12
N LYS A 170 -7.29 14.01 5.87
CA LYS A 170 -6.70 13.84 4.54
C LYS A 170 -6.90 12.43 4.01
N ALA A 171 -6.62 11.41 4.82
CA ALA A 171 -6.86 10.00 4.46
C ALA A 171 -8.34 9.74 4.12
N ALA A 172 -9.28 10.27 4.92
CA ALA A 172 -10.71 10.15 4.66
C ALA A 172 -11.12 10.81 3.33
N LYS A 173 -10.54 11.97 2.99
CA LYS A 173 -10.74 12.63 1.69
C LYS A 173 -10.23 11.78 0.52
N MET A 174 -9.10 11.10 0.68
CA MET A 174 -8.58 10.19 -0.36
C MET A 174 -9.54 9.02 -0.64
N VAL A 175 -10.12 8.44 0.42
CA VAL A 175 -11.14 7.39 0.29
C VAL A 175 -12.42 7.93 -0.34
N ALA A 176 -12.87 9.12 0.08
CA ALA A 176 -14.06 9.75 -0.51
C ALA A 176 -13.86 10.01 -2.02
N ALA A 177 -12.68 10.50 -2.42
CA ALA A 177 -12.36 10.75 -3.83
C ALA A 177 -12.35 9.45 -4.65
N SER A 178 -11.87 8.33 -4.10
CA SER A 178 -11.89 7.04 -4.81
C SER A 178 -13.30 6.50 -5.01
N GLN A 179 -14.20 6.75 -4.06
CA GLN A 179 -15.62 6.41 -4.16
C GLN A 179 -16.34 7.31 -5.17
N GLU A 180 -16.11 8.63 -5.12
CA GLU A 180 -16.66 9.63 -6.05
C GLU A 180 -16.29 9.30 -7.50
N LEU A 181 -15.00 9.05 -7.74
CA LEU A 181 -14.45 8.81 -9.09
C LEU A 181 -14.37 7.33 -9.47
N LYS A 182 -14.88 6.44 -8.61
CA LYS A 182 -15.07 5.00 -8.86
C LYS A 182 -13.81 4.26 -9.33
N PHE A 183 -12.67 4.51 -8.69
CA PHE A 183 -11.44 3.73 -8.95
C PHE A 183 -11.06 2.84 -7.77
N GLY A 184 -10.34 1.77 -8.06
CA GLY A 184 -9.77 0.90 -7.03
C GLY A 184 -8.66 1.63 -6.27
N LEU A 185 -8.80 1.74 -4.95
CA LEU A 185 -7.77 2.30 -4.08
C LEU A 185 -7.23 1.20 -3.16
N MET A 186 -5.93 0.96 -3.21
CA MET A 186 -5.25 0.03 -2.31
C MET A 186 -4.15 0.77 -1.55
N ALA A 187 -4.08 0.52 -0.25
CA ALA A 187 -3.03 1.01 0.64
C ALA A 187 -2.82 -0.03 1.75
N GLY A 188 -1.70 0.05 2.43
CA GLY A 188 -1.46 -0.72 3.65
C GLY A 188 -0.04 -1.20 3.82
N SER A 189 0.15 -1.89 4.94
CA SER A 189 1.37 -2.59 5.31
C SER A 189 1.59 -3.81 4.42
N SER A 190 2.85 -4.18 4.17
CA SER A 190 3.20 -5.48 3.60
C SER A 190 3.17 -6.60 4.64
N LEU A 191 3.18 -6.30 5.94
CA LEU A 191 3.24 -7.32 6.99
C LEU A 191 2.02 -8.26 7.06
N PRO A 192 0.77 -7.83 6.77
CA PRO A 192 -0.36 -8.75 6.68
C PRO A 192 -0.21 -9.86 5.63
N VAL A 193 0.62 -9.64 4.61
CA VAL A 193 0.83 -10.57 3.48
C VAL A 193 2.21 -11.23 3.49
N THR A 194 3.03 -10.99 4.51
CA THR A 194 4.34 -11.63 4.66
C THR A 194 4.22 -13.05 5.20
N TRP A 195 5.29 -13.84 5.05
CA TRP A 195 5.40 -15.15 5.67
C TRP A 195 5.53 -15.04 7.20
N ARG A 196 5.01 -16.03 7.92
CA ARG A 196 4.99 -16.07 9.38
C ARG A 196 5.78 -17.29 9.88
N ILE A 197 6.38 -17.17 11.06
CA ILE A 197 7.11 -18.25 11.71
C ILE A 197 6.64 -18.31 13.18
N PRO A 198 5.95 -19.39 13.61
CA PRO A 198 5.42 -20.47 12.78
C PRO A 198 4.38 -19.96 11.77
N GLU A 199 4.14 -20.72 10.70
CA GLU A 199 3.06 -20.41 9.77
C GLU A 199 1.72 -20.56 10.49
N LEU A 200 1.10 -19.42 10.80
CA LEU A 200 -0.17 -19.36 11.53
C LEU A 200 -1.19 -18.53 10.76
N ALA A 201 -2.31 -19.15 10.43
CA ALA A 201 -3.49 -18.52 9.85
C ALA A 201 -4.75 -19.03 10.59
N PRO A 202 -5.12 -18.41 11.72
CA PRO A 202 -6.26 -18.84 12.55
C PRO A 202 -7.53 -18.92 11.69
N PRO A 203 -8.54 -19.77 11.89
CA PRO A 203 -9.77 -19.72 11.11
C PRO A 203 -10.56 -18.41 11.29
N LEU A 204 -11.45 -18.07 10.34
CA LEU A 204 -12.46 -17.04 10.60
C LEU A 204 -13.40 -17.52 11.71
N GLY A 205 -13.81 -16.61 12.59
CA GLY A 205 -14.59 -16.92 13.79
C GLY A 205 -13.75 -17.30 15.00
N THR A 206 -12.41 -17.34 14.89
CA THR A 206 -11.52 -17.60 16.06
C THR A 206 -11.77 -16.55 17.14
N PRO A 207 -12.22 -16.90 18.35
CA PRO A 207 -12.66 -15.96 19.37
C PRO A 207 -11.48 -15.29 20.08
N PHE A 208 -10.71 -14.46 19.36
CA PHE A 208 -9.64 -13.67 19.95
C PHE A 208 -10.20 -12.62 20.91
N GLU A 209 -9.68 -12.59 22.13
CA GLU A 209 -10.02 -11.62 23.17
C GLU A 209 -8.91 -10.57 23.36
N GLU A 210 -7.65 -10.98 23.19
CA GLU A 210 -6.47 -10.15 23.34
C GLU A 210 -5.42 -10.47 22.26
N GLY A 211 -4.51 -9.52 22.03
CA GLY A 211 -3.36 -9.70 21.17
C GLY A 211 -2.27 -8.71 21.51
N VAL A 212 -1.03 -9.19 21.55
CA VAL A 212 0.17 -8.39 21.75
C VAL A 212 1.02 -8.51 20.48
N ALA A 213 1.56 -7.38 20.02
CA ALA A 213 2.54 -7.37 18.94
C ALA A 213 3.69 -6.45 19.33
N ALA A 214 4.89 -7.02 19.31
CA ALA A 214 6.13 -6.31 19.56
C ALA A 214 6.87 -6.07 18.25
N ILE A 215 7.55 -4.94 18.16
CA ILE A 215 8.44 -4.61 17.04
C ILE A 215 9.75 -4.06 17.58
N GLY A 216 10.85 -4.56 17.05
CA GLY A 216 12.14 -3.90 17.15
C GLY A 216 12.28 -2.90 16.01
N TYR A 217 12.77 -1.70 16.31
CA TYR A 217 13.06 -0.69 15.30
C TYR A 217 14.44 -0.09 15.53
N ASP A 218 15.12 0.22 14.43
CA ASP A 218 16.50 0.72 14.39
C ASP A 218 16.59 2.26 14.23
N ARG A 219 15.45 2.94 14.08
CA ARG A 219 15.39 4.38 13.79
C ARG A 219 14.78 5.20 14.92
N SER A 220 15.15 6.48 15.00
CA SER A 220 14.57 7.45 15.94
C SER A 220 13.08 7.74 15.69
N THR A 221 12.56 7.44 14.49
CA THR A 221 11.14 7.61 14.14
C THR A 221 10.40 6.28 14.33
N TRP A 222 9.77 6.09 15.49
CA TRP A 222 8.96 4.91 15.79
C TRP A 222 7.57 4.95 15.14
N GLU A 223 7.03 6.14 14.88
CA GLU A 223 5.65 6.31 14.39
C GLU A 223 5.41 5.63 13.04
N ILE A 224 6.39 5.71 12.12
CA ILE A 224 6.33 5.04 10.81
C ILE A 224 6.23 3.51 10.90
N TYR A 225 6.58 2.93 12.06
CA TYR A 225 6.50 1.49 12.31
C TYR A 225 5.20 1.08 13.01
N LEU A 226 4.56 1.95 13.78
CA LEU A 226 3.39 1.57 14.58
C LEU A 226 2.19 1.15 13.73
N PHE A 227 1.96 1.79 12.59
CA PHE A 227 0.87 1.38 11.73
C PHE A 227 1.07 -0.05 11.21
N HIS A 228 2.33 -0.47 10.96
CA HIS A 228 2.65 -1.84 10.60
C HIS A 228 2.28 -2.82 11.72
N VAL A 229 2.56 -2.46 12.98
CA VAL A 229 2.18 -3.26 14.17
C VAL A 229 0.66 -3.39 14.27
N LEU A 230 -0.06 -2.28 14.10
CA LEU A 230 -1.53 -2.28 14.10
C LEU A 230 -2.07 -3.18 13.00
N GLU A 231 -1.53 -3.11 11.77
CA GLU A 231 -2.00 -3.97 10.67
C GLU A 231 -1.70 -5.46 10.89
N VAL A 232 -0.57 -5.80 11.54
CA VAL A 232 -0.28 -7.18 11.96
C VAL A 232 -1.31 -7.66 12.97
N LEU A 233 -1.61 -6.86 14.00
CA LEU A 233 -2.64 -7.20 14.98
C LEU A 233 -4.01 -7.34 14.32
N GLN A 234 -4.41 -6.37 13.50
CA GLN A 234 -5.70 -6.35 12.83
C GLN A 234 -5.90 -7.58 11.94
N CYS A 235 -4.89 -7.97 11.14
CA CYS A 235 -5.04 -9.13 10.24
C CYS A 235 -5.30 -10.45 10.98
N MET A 236 -4.89 -10.54 12.25
CA MET A 236 -5.13 -11.68 13.14
C MET A 236 -6.43 -11.50 13.93
N LEU A 237 -6.56 -10.40 14.68
CA LEU A 237 -7.63 -10.16 15.64
C LEU A 237 -8.98 -9.87 14.99
N GLU A 238 -9.03 -9.35 13.75
CA GLU A 238 -10.29 -9.14 13.02
C GLU A 238 -10.91 -10.44 12.49
N ARG A 239 -10.25 -11.58 12.71
CA ARG A 239 -10.81 -12.90 12.43
C ARG A 239 -11.82 -13.32 13.50
N ARG A 240 -11.92 -12.58 14.62
CA ARG A 240 -12.92 -12.81 15.67
C ARG A 240 -14.36 -12.63 15.20
N PRO A 241 -15.35 -13.22 15.89
CA PRO A 241 -16.76 -12.95 15.62
C PRO A 241 -17.04 -11.44 15.63
N GLY A 242 -17.70 -10.94 14.58
CA GLY A 242 -17.97 -9.51 14.39
C GLY A 242 -16.87 -8.74 13.66
N GLY A 243 -15.61 -9.20 13.70
CA GLY A 243 -14.46 -8.60 13.03
C GLY A 243 -14.08 -7.23 13.57
N GLU A 244 -13.71 -6.30 12.69
CA GLU A 244 -13.45 -4.90 13.05
C GLU A 244 -14.72 -4.21 13.56
N THR A 245 -14.63 -3.65 14.76
CA THR A 245 -15.74 -2.95 15.45
C THR A 245 -15.37 -1.51 15.83
N GLY A 246 -14.26 -0.98 15.30
CA GLY A 246 -13.70 0.32 15.66
C GLY A 246 -12.91 0.31 16.98
N VAL A 247 -12.47 1.51 17.39
CA VAL A 247 -11.64 1.74 18.58
C VAL A 247 -12.47 2.40 19.68
N LYS A 248 -12.51 1.79 20.87
CA LYS A 248 -13.21 2.33 22.04
C LYS A 248 -12.36 3.32 22.84
N SER A 249 -11.07 3.04 22.99
CA SER A 249 -10.11 3.83 23.75
C SER A 249 -8.69 3.52 23.32
N ILE A 250 -7.79 4.48 23.48
CA ILE A 250 -6.34 4.32 23.24
C ILE A 250 -5.62 4.77 24.50
N GLN A 251 -4.57 4.04 24.87
CA GLN A 251 -3.66 4.43 25.94
C GLN A 251 -2.22 4.23 25.48
N THR A 252 -1.38 5.21 25.81
CA THR A 252 0.06 5.13 25.57
C THR A 252 0.78 4.97 26.90
N LEU A 253 1.64 3.96 26.99
CA LEU A 253 2.55 3.73 28.11
C LEU A 253 3.99 3.78 27.58
N THR A 254 4.92 4.31 28.37
CA THR A 254 6.33 4.47 27.99
C THR A 254 7.25 4.04 29.13
N GLY A 255 8.46 3.57 28.78
CA GLY A 255 9.47 3.15 29.75
C GLY A 255 8.96 2.08 30.73
N ASP A 256 9.31 2.23 32.02
CA ASP A 256 8.96 1.29 33.09
C ASP A 256 7.44 1.08 33.26
N ALA A 257 6.63 2.06 32.85
CA ALA A 257 5.17 1.94 32.92
C ALA A 257 4.62 0.84 31.99
N VAL A 258 5.33 0.50 30.91
CA VAL A 258 4.93 -0.60 30.01
C VAL A 258 5.06 -1.93 30.75
N TRP A 259 6.20 -2.15 31.42
CA TRP A 259 6.50 -3.38 32.16
C TRP A 259 5.61 -3.53 33.39
N LYS A 260 5.45 -2.45 34.16
CA LYS A 260 4.51 -2.44 35.30
C LYS A 260 3.09 -2.80 34.87
N ALA A 261 2.63 -2.33 33.71
CA ALA A 261 1.31 -2.70 33.21
C ALA A 261 1.20 -4.18 32.84
N GLY A 262 2.29 -4.82 32.40
CA GLY A 262 2.35 -6.27 32.19
C GLY A 262 2.26 -7.01 33.53
N ASP A 263 3.01 -6.57 34.53
CA ASP A 263 2.99 -7.12 35.89
C ASP A 263 1.60 -6.99 36.55
N GLU A 264 0.88 -5.90 36.25
CA GLU A 264 -0.50 -5.66 36.65
C GLU A 264 -1.54 -6.45 35.82
N GLY A 265 -1.13 -7.23 34.83
CA GLY A 265 -2.00 -8.04 33.98
C GLY A 265 -2.84 -7.23 32.97
N ARG A 266 -2.43 -6.01 32.65
CA ARG A 266 -3.14 -5.13 31.70
C ARG A 266 -2.82 -5.45 30.23
N TRP A 267 -1.77 -6.23 30.01
CA TRP A 267 -1.47 -6.97 28.79
C TRP A 267 -0.79 -8.29 29.18
N SER A 268 -0.82 -9.28 28.29
CA SER A 268 -0.44 -10.67 28.61
C SER A 268 1.05 -10.95 28.41
N TRP A 269 1.75 -11.29 29.50
CA TRP A 269 3.14 -11.77 29.46
C TRP A 269 3.32 -13.05 28.65
N THR A 270 2.33 -13.92 28.62
CA THR A 270 2.37 -15.18 27.85
C THR A 270 2.37 -14.93 26.33
N LEU A 271 1.87 -13.77 25.89
CA LEU A 271 1.83 -13.38 24.48
C LEU A 271 3.06 -12.59 23.99
N LEU A 272 3.93 -12.16 24.91
CA LEU A 272 5.18 -11.45 24.57
C LEU A 272 6.32 -12.45 24.36
#